data_AF-A0A161UB99-F1
#
_entry.id   AF-A0A161UB99-F1
#
_cell.length_a   1.000
_cell.length_b   1.000
_cell.length_c   1.000
_cell.angle_alpha   90.00
_cell.angle_beta   90.00
_cell.angle_gamma   90.00
#
_symmetry.space_group_name_H-M   'P 1'
#
loop_
_entity.id
_entity.type
_entity.pdbx_description
1 polymer ?
#
loop_
_entity_poly.entity_id
_entity_poly.type
_entity_poly.pdbx_seq_one_letter_code
_entity_poly.pdbx_strand_id
1 'polypeptide(L)'
;MTIIDYKLFLKEILPFEDYLFYKPLTQDEVAELEASISNVLPQYYKKFLLHFGIYQDLIYGLFANKEEWIEQNGYLYEAEQNYVMIGDNGGEDFWLLRTDDIQDRKIYNWVDDEIEETGFTFDDFLARCLNNLKDDSFIQLHNNEKVLRAHLSVSTNQESELIDSLGIELIENWVQDVPNFEDMKDYLKDQQISIYTINAKLNDSLISIKKECNQMTNTTVYTFDYTETLSVLRTNSKMALYKSIVEGQFSHSSFNLFGIYNADYKDGVW
;
A
#
# COMPACT_ATOMS: atom_id res chain seq x y z
N MET A 1 2.42 -15.74 -29.96
CA MET A 1 2.03 -15.27 -28.62
C MET A 1 0.64 -14.69 -28.73
N THR A 2 -0.28 -15.05 -27.83
CA THR A 2 -1.71 -14.73 -27.96
C THR A 2 -2.03 -13.58 -27.02
N ILE A 3 -2.50 -12.46 -27.57
CA ILE A 3 -2.98 -11.31 -26.78
C ILE A 3 -4.16 -11.78 -25.93
N ILE A 4 -4.15 -11.50 -24.63
CA ILE A 4 -5.24 -11.92 -23.74
C ILE A 4 -6.52 -11.14 -24.02
N ASP A 5 -7.61 -11.88 -24.21
CA ASP A 5 -8.96 -11.34 -24.22
C ASP A 5 -9.43 -11.18 -22.77
N TYR A 6 -9.51 -9.94 -22.29
CA TYR A 6 -9.97 -9.61 -20.93
C TYR A 6 -11.37 -10.17 -20.63
N LYS A 7 -12.27 -10.29 -21.61
CA LYS A 7 -13.60 -10.87 -21.35
C LYS A 7 -13.50 -12.35 -21.02
N LEU A 8 -12.63 -13.07 -21.73
CA LEU A 8 -12.37 -14.48 -21.45
C LEU A 8 -11.65 -14.61 -20.12
N PHE A 9 -10.62 -13.81 -19.89
CA PHE A 9 -9.84 -13.81 -18.65
C PHE A 9 -10.73 -13.58 -17.42
N LEU A 10 -11.60 -12.57 -17.44
CA LEU A 10 -12.54 -12.28 -16.36
C LEU A 10 -13.49 -13.45 -16.08
N LYS A 11 -13.93 -14.14 -17.13
CA LYS A 11 -14.76 -15.34 -16.99
C LYS A 11 -13.99 -16.49 -16.33
N GLU A 12 -12.71 -16.63 -16.63
CA GLU A 12 -11.88 -17.69 -16.07
C GLU A 12 -11.46 -17.46 -14.62
N ILE A 13 -11.33 -16.20 -14.18
CA ILE A 13 -11.04 -15.89 -12.77
C ILE A 13 -12.30 -15.84 -11.88
N LEU A 14 -13.51 -15.78 -12.47
CA LEU A 14 -14.77 -15.69 -11.73
C LEU A 14 -14.94 -16.78 -10.64
N PRO A 15 -14.56 -18.05 -10.84
CA PRO A 15 -14.64 -19.08 -9.79
C PRO A 15 -13.79 -18.78 -8.54
N PHE A 16 -12.85 -17.83 -8.63
CA PHE A 16 -11.92 -17.46 -7.56
C PHE A 16 -12.27 -16.10 -6.93
N GLU A 17 -13.47 -15.56 -7.16
CA GLU A 17 -13.86 -14.21 -6.69
C GLU A 17 -13.80 -14.03 -5.16
N ASP A 18 -13.93 -15.11 -4.40
CA ASP A 18 -13.81 -15.10 -2.94
C ASP A 18 -12.35 -15.01 -2.47
N TYR A 19 -11.39 -15.24 -3.35
CA TYR A 19 -9.95 -15.28 -3.06
C TYR A 19 -9.17 -14.22 -3.83
N LEU A 20 -9.81 -13.50 -4.74
CA LEU A 20 -9.21 -12.44 -5.54
C LEU A 20 -9.83 -11.10 -5.21
N PHE A 21 -8.97 -10.12 -4.96
CA PHE A 21 -9.35 -8.75 -4.83
C PHE A 21 -8.76 -7.91 -5.95
N TYR A 22 -9.59 -7.04 -6.48
CA TYR A 22 -9.19 -5.96 -7.35
C TYR A 22 -10.20 -4.82 -7.25
N LYS A 23 -9.73 -3.60 -7.46
CA LYS A 23 -10.54 -2.37 -7.50
C LYS A 23 -10.25 -1.63 -8.81
N PRO A 24 -11.09 -1.81 -9.84
CA PRO A 24 -10.89 -1.14 -11.13
C PRO A 24 -10.81 0.38 -10.96
N LEU A 25 -9.94 1.00 -11.75
CA LEU A 25 -9.88 2.46 -11.85
C LEU A 25 -10.86 2.96 -12.91
N THR A 26 -11.33 4.19 -12.71
CA THR A 26 -12.05 4.96 -13.72
C THR A 26 -11.08 5.56 -14.75
N GLN A 27 -11.62 6.06 -15.87
CA GLN A 27 -10.81 6.77 -16.87
C GLN A 27 -10.13 8.00 -16.26
N ASP A 28 -10.84 8.73 -15.41
CA ASP A 28 -10.33 9.93 -14.75
C ASP A 28 -9.18 9.58 -13.79
N GLU A 29 -9.33 8.51 -13.00
CA GLU A 29 -8.24 8.03 -12.12
C GLU A 29 -7.01 7.56 -12.91
N VAL A 30 -7.17 6.93 -14.07
CA VAL A 30 -6.05 6.57 -14.95
C VAL A 30 -5.38 7.82 -15.53
N ALA A 31 -6.16 8.81 -15.95
CA ALA A 31 -5.62 10.08 -16.45
C ALA A 31 -4.87 10.86 -15.35
N GLU A 32 -5.36 10.82 -14.11
CA GLU A 32 -4.66 11.38 -12.95
C GLU A 32 -3.32 10.67 -12.69
N LEU A 33 -3.26 9.35 -12.85
CA LEU A 33 -1.99 8.61 -12.73
C LEU A 33 -0.98 9.02 -13.80
N GLU A 34 -1.40 9.08 -15.07
CA GLU A 34 -0.57 9.57 -16.19
C GLU A 34 -0.04 10.99 -15.91
N ALA A 35 -0.91 11.89 -15.43
CA ALA A 35 -0.54 13.24 -15.07
C ALA A 35 0.46 13.30 -13.90
N SER A 36 0.32 12.41 -12.91
CA SER A 36 1.16 12.38 -11.71
C SER A 36 2.63 12.03 -12.02
N ILE A 37 2.87 11.26 -13.07
CA ILE A 37 4.23 10.88 -13.51
C ILE A 37 4.68 11.58 -14.80
N SER A 38 3.87 12.52 -15.32
CA SER A 38 4.11 13.21 -16.59
C SER A 38 4.42 12.26 -17.77
N ASN A 39 3.80 11.07 -17.79
CA ASN A 39 4.05 10.04 -18.80
C ASN A 39 2.74 9.40 -19.28
N VAL A 40 2.75 8.85 -20.49
CA VAL A 40 1.58 8.18 -21.08
C VAL A 40 1.74 6.68 -20.91
N LEU A 41 0.77 6.04 -20.28
CA LEU A 41 0.79 4.60 -20.06
C LEU A 41 0.48 3.84 -21.36
N PRO A 42 1.12 2.67 -21.57
CA PRO A 42 0.78 1.79 -22.68
C PRO A 42 -0.70 1.41 -22.65
N GLN A 43 -1.34 1.36 -23.83
CA GLN A 43 -2.79 1.16 -23.94
C GLN A 43 -3.27 -0.15 -23.30
N TYR A 44 -2.44 -1.19 -23.31
CA TYR A 44 -2.79 -2.46 -22.69
C TYR A 44 -2.71 -2.42 -21.17
N TYR A 45 -1.79 -1.64 -20.61
CA TYR A 45 -1.67 -1.45 -19.17
C TYR A 45 -2.79 -0.53 -18.66
N LYS A 46 -3.18 0.50 -19.43
CA LYS A 46 -4.41 1.25 -19.13
C LYS A 46 -5.64 0.35 -19.08
N LYS A 47 -5.79 -0.55 -20.05
CA LYS A 47 -6.88 -1.53 -20.03
C LYS A 47 -6.81 -2.44 -18.80
N PHE A 48 -5.61 -2.84 -18.37
CA PHE A 48 -5.43 -3.58 -17.11
C PHE A 48 -5.96 -2.77 -15.92
N LEU A 49 -5.50 -1.53 -15.75
CA LEU A 49 -5.91 -0.65 -14.65
C LEU A 49 -7.43 -0.38 -14.64
N LEU A 50 -8.05 -0.27 -15.81
CA LEU A 50 -9.51 -0.08 -15.92
C LEU A 50 -10.32 -1.33 -15.57
N HIS A 51 -9.71 -2.52 -15.52
CA HIS A 51 -10.40 -3.77 -15.12
C HIS A 51 -10.01 -4.22 -13.71
N PHE A 52 -8.78 -3.97 -13.28
CA PHE A 52 -8.23 -4.50 -12.03
C PHE A 52 -7.71 -3.40 -11.09
N GLY A 53 -7.19 -2.32 -11.67
CA GLY A 53 -6.62 -1.18 -10.93
C GLY A 53 -5.30 -1.51 -10.23
N ILE A 54 -4.87 -0.59 -9.36
CA ILE A 54 -3.63 -0.70 -8.57
C ILE A 54 -3.85 -1.59 -7.34
N TYR A 55 -4.97 -1.40 -6.65
CA TYR A 55 -5.32 -2.22 -5.49
C TYR A 55 -5.81 -3.59 -5.94
N GLN A 56 -4.89 -4.53 -6.09
CA GLN A 56 -5.16 -5.87 -6.59
C GLN A 56 -4.20 -6.90 -5.99
N ASP A 57 -4.62 -8.16 -5.93
CA ASP A 57 -3.78 -9.31 -5.53
C ASP A 57 -3.76 -10.42 -6.60
N LEU A 58 -4.15 -10.08 -7.84
CA LEU A 58 -4.12 -10.95 -9.01
C LEU A 58 -2.69 -11.22 -9.49
N ILE A 59 -1.88 -10.18 -9.64
CA ILE A 59 -0.49 -10.23 -10.08
C ILE A 59 0.40 -9.81 -8.91
N TYR A 60 1.07 -10.79 -8.31
CA TYR A 60 2.03 -10.55 -7.23
C TYR A 60 3.23 -9.74 -7.75
N GLY A 61 3.71 -8.81 -6.91
CA GLY A 61 4.83 -7.91 -7.22
C GLY A 61 4.45 -6.63 -7.95
N LEU A 62 3.25 -6.51 -8.54
CA LEU A 62 2.80 -5.20 -9.02
C LEU A 62 2.58 -4.25 -7.84
N PHE A 63 2.92 -2.98 -8.04
CA PHE A 63 2.68 -1.96 -7.03
C PHE A 63 1.20 -1.92 -6.65
N ALA A 64 0.93 -2.04 -5.35
CA ALA A 64 -0.42 -2.00 -4.77
C ALA A 64 -0.71 -0.68 -4.05
N ASN A 65 0.22 0.26 -4.08
CA ASN A 65 0.16 1.58 -3.47
C ASN A 65 0.36 2.64 -4.57
N LYS A 66 -0.58 3.58 -4.70
CA LYS A 66 -0.53 4.63 -5.74
C LYS A 66 0.65 5.56 -5.53
N GLU A 67 0.98 5.88 -4.29
CA GLU A 67 2.02 6.84 -3.97
C GLU A 67 3.41 6.27 -4.09
N GLU A 68 3.61 5.02 -3.68
CA GLU A 68 4.81 4.27 -4.04
C GLU A 68 4.97 4.22 -5.56
N TRP A 69 3.90 3.89 -6.29
CA TRP A 69 3.94 3.89 -7.75
C TRP A 69 4.35 5.26 -8.33
N ILE A 70 3.83 6.38 -7.80
CA ILE A 70 4.19 7.73 -8.24
C ILE A 70 5.65 8.05 -7.90
N GLU A 71 6.08 7.77 -6.67
CA GLU A 71 7.43 8.03 -6.19
C GLU A 71 8.48 7.29 -7.01
N GLN A 72 8.30 5.97 -7.19
CA GLN A 72 9.20 5.13 -7.96
C GLN A 72 9.28 5.55 -9.43
N ASN A 73 8.15 5.92 -10.03
CA ASN A 73 8.14 6.45 -11.39
C ASN A 73 8.70 7.87 -11.51
N GLY A 74 8.64 8.67 -10.44
CA GLY A 74 9.33 9.95 -10.36
C GLY A 74 10.84 9.78 -10.48
N TYR A 75 11.41 8.82 -9.73
CA TYR A 75 12.82 8.47 -9.83
C TYR A 75 13.19 7.90 -11.20
N LEU A 76 12.40 6.95 -11.72
CA LEU A 76 12.64 6.36 -13.02
C LEU A 76 12.62 7.41 -14.13
N TYR A 77 11.69 8.37 -14.10
CA TYR A 77 11.57 9.38 -15.16
C TYR A 77 12.84 10.25 -15.29
N GLU A 78 13.59 10.46 -14.21
CA GLU A 78 14.86 11.19 -14.26
C GLU A 78 15.96 10.41 -15.02
N ALA A 79 15.90 9.08 -14.97
CA ALA A 79 16.87 8.19 -15.62
C ALA A 79 16.41 7.75 -17.03
N GLU A 80 15.16 7.29 -17.16
CA GLU A 80 14.66 6.49 -18.28
C GLU A 80 13.21 6.88 -18.65
N GLN A 81 13.05 8.04 -19.30
CA GLN A 81 11.75 8.67 -19.61
C GLN A 81 10.78 7.83 -20.46
N ASN A 82 11.31 6.87 -21.23
CA ASN A 82 10.52 6.02 -22.12
C ASN A 82 10.00 4.75 -21.44
N TYR A 83 10.07 4.68 -20.11
CA TYR A 83 9.61 3.55 -19.34
C TYR A 83 8.69 3.99 -18.20
N VAL A 84 7.87 3.05 -17.77
CA VAL A 84 7.07 3.14 -16.55
C VAL A 84 7.29 1.90 -15.72
N MET A 85 7.54 2.10 -14.44
CA MET A 85 7.64 1.05 -13.45
C MET A 85 6.26 0.58 -13.03
N ILE A 86 6.05 -0.73 -12.98
CA ILE A 86 4.75 -1.33 -12.64
C ILE A 86 4.77 -2.21 -11.40
N GLY A 87 5.96 -2.54 -10.89
CA GLY A 87 6.14 -3.39 -9.72
C GLY A 87 7.58 -3.80 -9.52
N ASP A 88 7.79 -4.76 -8.63
CA ASP A 88 9.08 -5.37 -8.30
C ASP A 88 9.01 -6.91 -8.35
N ASN A 89 10.18 -7.53 -8.50
CA ASN A 89 10.32 -8.98 -8.51
C ASN A 89 10.72 -9.55 -7.13
N GLY A 90 10.20 -8.99 -6.04
CA GLY A 90 10.53 -9.40 -4.67
C GLY A 90 11.83 -8.79 -4.13
N GLY A 91 12.17 -7.57 -4.54
CA GLY A 91 13.39 -6.88 -4.08
C GLY A 91 13.83 -5.72 -4.98
N GLU A 92 15.15 -5.61 -5.17
CA GLU A 92 15.83 -4.47 -5.83
C GLU A 92 15.61 -4.41 -7.36
N ASP A 93 15.00 -5.43 -7.97
CA ASP A 93 14.72 -5.49 -9.41
C ASP A 93 13.29 -5.04 -9.71
N PHE A 94 13.15 -4.01 -10.55
CA PHE A 94 11.85 -3.44 -10.87
C PHE A 94 11.36 -3.80 -12.27
N TRP A 95 10.07 -4.13 -12.40
CA TRP A 95 9.45 -4.39 -13.68
C TRP A 95 9.06 -3.09 -14.38
N LEU A 96 9.50 -2.97 -15.64
CA LEU A 96 9.22 -1.82 -16.50
C LEU A 96 8.38 -2.21 -17.72
N LEU A 97 7.56 -1.27 -18.16
CA LEU A 97 6.92 -1.26 -19.46
C LEU A 97 7.43 -0.09 -20.28
N ARG A 98 7.69 -0.33 -21.57
CA ARG A 98 8.10 0.71 -22.50
C ARG A 98 6.91 1.58 -22.92
N THR A 99 7.06 2.90 -22.94
CA THR A 99 5.98 3.88 -23.20
C THR A 99 6.03 4.49 -24.60
N ASP A 100 7.19 4.50 -25.27
CA ASP A 100 7.38 5.08 -26.61
C ASP A 100 6.90 4.17 -27.76
N ASP A 101 6.82 2.85 -27.53
CA ASP A 101 6.22 1.87 -28.42
C ASP A 101 4.97 1.23 -27.83
N ILE A 102 3.81 1.74 -28.24
CA ILE A 102 2.50 1.30 -27.74
C ILE A 102 2.14 -0.15 -28.08
N GLN A 103 2.85 -0.79 -29.00
CA GLN A 103 2.65 -2.20 -29.36
C GLN A 103 3.58 -3.13 -28.59
N ASP A 104 4.61 -2.58 -27.92
CA ASP A 104 5.51 -3.39 -27.12
C ASP A 104 4.85 -3.81 -25.81
N ARG A 105 4.66 -5.12 -25.68
CA ARG A 105 4.07 -5.75 -24.51
C ARG A 105 5.11 -6.47 -23.66
N LYS A 106 6.38 -6.40 -24.01
CA LYS A 106 7.47 -7.00 -23.25
C LYS A 106 7.58 -6.35 -21.89
N ILE A 107 8.03 -7.14 -20.93
CA ILE A 107 8.42 -6.67 -19.61
C ILE A 107 9.94 -6.61 -19.58
N TYR A 108 10.42 -5.51 -19.04
CA TYR A 108 11.84 -5.28 -18.80
C TYR A 108 12.10 -5.27 -17.30
N ASN A 109 13.35 -5.51 -16.90
CA ASN A 109 13.82 -5.25 -15.56
C ASN A 109 14.67 -3.99 -15.56
N TRP A 110 14.63 -3.25 -14.46
CA TRP A 110 15.63 -2.26 -14.10
C TRP A 110 16.51 -2.84 -12.98
N VAL A 111 17.79 -3.05 -13.26
CA VAL A 111 18.77 -3.69 -12.36
C VAL A 111 20.08 -2.93 -12.48
N ASP A 112 20.65 -2.47 -11.36
CA ASP A 112 21.94 -1.76 -11.33
C ASP A 112 22.04 -0.61 -12.35
N ASP A 113 20.98 0.20 -12.47
CA ASP A 113 20.82 1.28 -13.45
C ASP A 113 20.77 0.84 -14.94
N GLU A 114 20.68 -0.46 -15.23
CA GLU A 114 20.56 -1.02 -16.57
C GLU A 114 19.15 -1.58 -16.84
N ILE A 115 18.69 -1.48 -18.10
CA ILE A 115 17.42 -2.05 -18.54
C ILE A 115 17.67 -3.36 -19.30
N GLU A 116 17.12 -4.45 -18.76
CA GLU A 116 17.24 -5.79 -19.33
C GLU A 116 15.88 -6.33 -19.81
N GLU A 117 15.86 -7.08 -20.92
CA GLU A 117 14.63 -7.76 -21.37
C GLU A 117 14.41 -9.06 -20.59
N THR A 118 13.24 -9.25 -19.98
CA THR A 118 12.94 -10.44 -19.17
C THR A 118 12.64 -11.70 -19.99
N GLY A 119 12.36 -11.54 -21.30
CA GLY A 119 11.84 -12.59 -22.16
C GLY A 119 10.34 -12.92 -21.96
N PHE A 120 9.65 -12.20 -21.08
CA PHE A 120 8.22 -12.31 -20.84
C PHE A 120 7.48 -11.05 -21.33
N THR A 121 6.18 -11.21 -21.57
CA THR A 121 5.25 -10.12 -21.86
C THR A 121 4.25 -9.91 -20.74
N PHE A 122 3.55 -8.79 -20.77
CA PHE A 122 2.44 -8.51 -19.86
C PHE A 122 1.30 -9.54 -19.97
N ASP A 123 1.11 -10.15 -21.15
CA ASP A 123 0.17 -11.28 -21.28
C ASP A 123 0.67 -12.52 -20.55
N ASP A 124 1.98 -12.76 -20.51
CA ASP A 124 2.54 -13.89 -19.78
C ASP A 124 2.35 -13.74 -18.27
N PHE A 125 2.36 -12.50 -17.75
CA PHE A 125 2.02 -12.22 -16.34
C PHE A 125 0.58 -12.64 -16.03
N LEU A 126 -0.38 -12.16 -16.81
CA LEU A 126 -1.79 -12.54 -16.65
C LEU A 126 -1.99 -14.06 -16.79
N ALA A 127 -1.35 -14.70 -17.77
CA ALA A 127 -1.45 -16.15 -17.95
C ALA A 127 -0.86 -16.92 -16.76
N ARG A 128 0.26 -16.46 -16.18
CA ARG A 128 0.84 -17.04 -14.96
C ARG A 128 -0.11 -16.91 -13.77
N CYS A 129 -0.73 -15.75 -13.58
CA CYS A 129 -1.73 -15.55 -12.52
C CYS A 129 -2.87 -16.56 -12.61
N LEU A 130 -3.41 -16.76 -13.82
CA LEU A 130 -4.46 -17.73 -14.06
C LEU A 130 -4.03 -19.18 -13.79
N ASN A 131 -2.79 -19.53 -14.12
CA ASN A 131 -2.25 -20.85 -13.82
C ASN A 131 -2.06 -21.04 -12.31
N ASN A 132 -1.55 -20.02 -11.60
CA ASN A 132 -1.38 -20.05 -10.15
C ASN A 132 -2.73 -20.18 -9.43
N LEU A 133 -3.77 -19.53 -9.95
CA LEU A 133 -5.12 -19.64 -9.38
C LEU A 133 -5.69 -21.07 -9.48
N LYS A 134 -5.35 -21.77 -10.56
CA LYS A 134 -5.79 -23.15 -10.83
C LYS A 134 -4.90 -24.21 -10.16
N ASP A 135 -3.82 -23.80 -9.51
CA ASP A 135 -2.90 -24.69 -8.84
C ASP A 135 -3.33 -24.87 -7.38
N ASP A 136 -3.93 -26.03 -7.10
CA ASP A 136 -4.44 -26.42 -5.78
C ASP A 136 -3.34 -26.50 -4.70
N SER A 137 -2.06 -26.41 -5.06
CA SER A 137 -0.95 -26.36 -4.10
C SER A 137 -0.76 -24.99 -3.42
N PHE A 138 -1.33 -23.92 -4.00
CA PHE A 138 -1.28 -22.58 -3.39
C PHE A 138 -2.45 -22.36 -2.43
N ILE A 139 -2.14 -22.07 -1.17
CA ILE A 139 -3.14 -21.64 -0.19
C ILE A 139 -3.54 -20.20 -0.51
N GLN A 140 -4.76 -20.00 -0.99
CA GLN A 140 -5.32 -18.68 -1.24
C GLN A 140 -6.10 -18.21 -0.02
N LEU A 141 -5.81 -16.99 0.46
CA LEU A 141 -6.60 -16.38 1.52
C LEU A 141 -7.97 -15.95 1.01
N HIS A 142 -9.00 -16.15 1.81
CA HIS A 142 -10.30 -15.57 1.49
C HIS A 142 -10.29 -14.05 1.67
N ASN A 143 -11.10 -13.35 0.89
CA ASN A 143 -11.21 -11.90 0.94
C ASN A 143 -11.73 -11.34 2.28
N ASN A 144 -12.44 -12.16 3.07
CA ASN A 144 -12.84 -11.79 4.44
C ASN A 144 -11.70 -11.89 5.47
N GLU A 145 -10.59 -12.55 5.11
CA GLU A 145 -9.36 -12.67 5.91
C GLU A 145 -8.31 -11.66 5.46
N LYS A 146 -8.64 -10.76 4.53
CA LYS A 146 -7.73 -9.75 4.00
C LYS A 146 -8.14 -8.35 4.43
N VAL A 147 -7.14 -7.50 4.65
CA VAL A 147 -7.31 -6.08 5.00
C VAL A 147 -6.30 -5.23 4.27
N LEU A 148 -6.69 -4.00 3.93
CA LEU A 148 -5.76 -2.95 3.56
C LEU A 148 -5.23 -2.31 4.86
N ARG A 149 -3.91 -2.22 5.02
CA ARG A 149 -3.27 -1.65 6.22
C ARG A 149 -2.51 -0.37 5.92
N ALA A 150 -2.64 0.60 6.82
CA ALA A 150 -1.80 1.78 6.88
C ALA A 150 -1.20 1.94 8.29
N HIS A 151 0.01 2.49 8.35
CA HIS A 151 0.65 2.94 9.58
C HIS A 151 0.68 4.46 9.64
N LEU A 152 0.25 4.99 10.77
CA LEU A 152 0.21 6.42 11.03
C LEU A 152 1.25 6.75 12.08
N SER A 153 2.05 7.78 11.82
CA SER A 153 2.95 8.40 12.79
C SER A 153 2.71 9.90 12.81
N VAL A 154 2.16 10.40 13.91
CA VAL A 154 1.72 11.80 14.01
C VAL A 154 2.50 12.54 15.09
N SER A 155 3.26 13.55 14.69
CA SER A 155 4.02 14.41 15.60
C SER A 155 3.19 15.64 15.98
N THR A 156 2.65 15.67 17.20
CA THR A 156 1.86 16.81 17.70
C THR A 156 1.81 16.86 19.22
N ASN A 157 1.78 18.05 19.79
CA ASN A 157 1.50 18.25 21.23
C ASN A 157 0.01 18.56 21.50
N GLN A 158 -0.82 18.65 20.46
CA GLN A 158 -2.27 18.90 20.57
C GLN A 158 -3.04 17.58 20.45
N GLU A 159 -3.07 16.78 21.52
CA GLU A 159 -3.74 15.46 21.54
C GLU A 159 -5.22 15.55 21.12
N SER A 160 -5.94 16.56 21.63
CA SER A 160 -7.36 16.75 21.30
C SER A 160 -7.59 17.03 19.82
N GLU A 161 -6.70 17.79 19.17
CA GLU A 161 -6.82 18.08 17.74
C GLU A 161 -6.62 16.82 16.90
N LEU A 162 -5.65 15.96 17.25
CA LEU A 162 -5.47 14.66 16.59
C LEU A 162 -6.72 13.78 16.72
N ILE A 163 -7.23 13.66 17.95
CA ILE A 163 -8.41 12.85 18.25
C ILE A 163 -9.63 13.35 17.47
N ASP A 164 -9.89 14.66 17.53
CA ASP A 164 -11.05 15.29 16.89
C ASP A 164 -10.95 15.23 15.35
N SER A 165 -9.78 15.52 14.78
CA SER A 165 -9.58 15.55 13.32
C SER A 165 -9.74 14.18 12.68
N LEU A 166 -9.29 13.12 13.33
CA LEU A 166 -9.45 11.74 12.83
C LEU A 166 -10.79 11.10 13.25
N GLY A 167 -11.48 11.68 14.23
CA GLY A 167 -12.70 11.10 14.81
C GLY A 167 -12.39 9.85 15.63
N ILE A 168 -11.32 9.90 16.43
CA ILE A 168 -10.92 8.80 17.32
C ILE A 168 -11.82 8.80 18.56
N GLU A 169 -12.39 7.65 18.90
CA GLU A 169 -13.14 7.46 20.14
C GLU A 169 -12.27 6.72 21.15
N LEU A 170 -11.87 7.39 22.23
CA LEU A 170 -11.13 6.76 23.31
C LEU A 170 -12.05 5.81 24.10
N ILE A 171 -11.65 4.55 24.24
CA ILE A 171 -12.44 3.54 24.96
C ILE A 171 -11.98 3.42 26.42
N GLU A 172 -10.69 3.71 26.67
CA GLU A 172 -10.03 3.53 27.96
C GLU A 172 -9.18 4.76 28.32
N ASN A 173 -8.46 4.69 29.44
CA ASN A 173 -7.46 5.70 29.79
C ASN A 173 -6.08 5.28 29.27
N TRP A 174 -5.20 6.26 29.06
CA TRP A 174 -3.79 6.02 28.76
C TRP A 174 -3.16 5.15 29.86
N VAL A 175 -2.51 4.06 29.45
CA VAL A 175 -1.73 3.18 30.30
C VAL A 175 -0.25 3.44 30.01
N GLN A 176 0.54 3.68 31.04
CA GLN A 176 2.00 3.82 30.85
C GLN A 176 2.58 2.46 30.47
N ASP A 177 3.23 2.41 29.32
CA ASP A 177 3.89 1.21 28.81
C ASP A 177 5.35 1.22 29.26
N VAL A 178 5.64 0.44 30.30
CA VAL A 178 6.98 0.32 30.87
C VAL A 178 7.64 -0.94 30.28
N PRO A 179 8.71 -0.81 29.49
CA PRO A 179 9.34 -1.97 28.87
C PRO A 179 9.88 -2.95 29.91
N ASN A 180 9.84 -4.25 29.59
CA ASN A 180 10.28 -5.31 30.49
C ASN A 180 11.80 -5.41 30.65
N PHE A 181 12.57 -4.83 29.72
CA PHE A 181 14.03 -4.91 29.70
C PHE A 181 14.67 -3.72 30.40
N GLU A 182 15.58 -3.98 31.34
CA GLU A 182 16.18 -2.94 32.19
C GLU A 182 16.98 -1.91 31.38
N ASP A 183 17.79 -2.36 30.41
CA ASP A 183 18.57 -1.47 29.54
C ASP A 183 17.67 -0.47 28.78
N MET A 184 16.47 -0.91 28.37
CA MET A 184 15.51 -0.05 27.68
C MET A 184 14.85 0.95 28.62
N LYS A 185 14.58 0.56 29.88
CA LYS A 185 14.07 1.50 30.89
C LYS A 185 15.09 2.58 31.22
N ASP A 186 16.36 2.20 31.41
CA ASP A 186 17.44 3.14 31.69
C ASP A 186 17.62 4.11 30.51
N TYR A 187 17.62 3.60 29.29
CA TYR A 187 17.66 4.43 28.08
C TYR A 187 16.50 5.44 28.04
N LEU A 188 15.25 4.99 28.21
CA LEU A 188 14.08 5.89 28.18
C LEU A 188 14.16 6.94 29.30
N LYS A 189 14.63 6.57 30.49
CA LYS A 189 14.81 7.49 31.61
C LYS A 189 15.89 8.54 31.32
N ASP A 190 17.04 8.12 30.79
CA ASP A 190 18.15 9.01 30.44
C ASP A 190 17.75 9.99 29.32
N GLN A 191 16.94 9.53 28.36
CA GLN A 191 16.37 10.36 27.29
C GLN A 191 15.10 11.13 27.71
N GLN A 192 14.62 10.94 28.95
CA GLN A 192 13.36 11.50 29.47
C GLN A 192 12.14 11.23 28.57
N ILE A 193 12.06 10.01 28.05
CA ILE A 193 10.97 9.51 27.21
C ILE A 193 9.98 8.74 28.07
N SER A 194 8.70 9.05 27.91
CA SER A 194 7.59 8.29 28.50
C SER A 194 6.72 7.72 27.39
N ILE A 195 6.38 6.43 27.49
CA ILE A 195 5.55 5.73 26.52
C ILE A 195 4.21 5.39 27.16
N TYR A 196 3.12 5.60 26.42
CA TYR A 196 1.77 5.26 26.82
C TYR A 196 1.05 4.53 25.70
N THR A 197 0.10 3.68 26.04
CA THR A 197 -0.78 3.02 25.09
C THR A 197 -2.23 3.21 25.48
N ILE A 198 -3.13 3.19 24.49
CA ILE A 198 -4.57 3.27 24.68
C ILE A 198 -5.28 2.47 23.59
N ASN A 199 -6.36 1.79 23.97
CA ASN A 199 -7.30 1.24 23.01
C ASN A 199 -8.35 2.29 22.64
N ALA A 200 -8.55 2.47 21.34
CA ALA A 200 -9.49 3.44 20.79
C ALA A 200 -10.26 2.84 19.62
N LYS A 201 -11.31 3.52 19.16
CA LYS A 201 -11.96 3.23 17.88
C LYS A 201 -11.64 4.31 16.87
N LEU A 202 -11.45 3.90 15.63
CA LEU A 202 -11.39 4.76 14.46
C LEU A 202 -12.25 4.14 13.36
N ASN A 203 -13.30 4.84 12.94
CA ASN A 203 -14.27 4.34 11.94
C ASN A 203 -14.76 2.92 12.27
N ASP A 204 -15.31 2.75 13.47
CA ASP A 204 -15.80 1.49 14.06
C ASP A 204 -14.75 0.36 14.24
N SER A 205 -13.50 0.59 13.83
CA SER A 205 -12.40 -0.37 13.96
C SER A 205 -11.63 -0.13 15.25
N LEU A 206 -11.36 -1.21 16.00
CA LEU A 206 -10.52 -1.14 17.19
C LEU A 206 -9.07 -0.90 16.77
N ILE A 207 -8.43 0.10 17.36
CA ILE A 207 -7.01 0.43 17.16
C ILE A 207 -6.30 0.55 18.51
N SER A 208 -4.99 0.31 18.50
CA SER A 208 -4.11 0.57 19.64
C SER A 208 -3.19 1.73 19.29
N ILE A 209 -3.29 2.81 20.05
CA ILE A 209 -2.46 4.01 19.85
C ILE A 209 -1.34 4.02 20.87
N LYS A 210 -0.10 4.10 20.38
CA LYS A 210 1.09 4.36 21.19
C LYS A 210 1.38 5.85 21.18
N LYS A 211 1.68 6.43 22.34
CA LYS A 211 2.09 7.82 22.53
C LYS A 211 3.46 7.84 23.16
N GLU A 212 4.41 8.49 22.51
CA GLU A 212 5.76 8.72 23.01
C GLU A 212 5.95 10.20 23.30
N CYS A 213 6.24 10.55 24.55
CA CYS A 213 6.50 11.92 24.99
C CYS A 213 7.97 12.07 25.36
N ASN A 214 8.71 12.93 24.66
CA ASN A 214 10.08 13.28 24.99
C ASN A 214 10.11 14.66 25.68
N GLN A 215 10.48 14.68 26.95
CA GLN A 215 10.50 15.90 27.77
C GLN A 215 11.67 16.83 27.42
N MET A 216 12.79 16.30 26.92
CA MET A 216 13.95 17.10 26.54
C MET A 216 13.70 17.93 25.29
N THR A 217 13.04 17.34 24.29
CA THR A 217 12.70 18.00 23.01
C THR A 217 11.32 18.63 23.02
N ASN A 218 10.50 18.37 24.04
CA ASN A 218 9.10 18.76 24.11
C ASN A 218 8.31 18.29 22.87
N THR A 219 8.57 17.06 22.44
CA THR A 219 7.91 16.44 21.28
C THR A 219 7.05 15.26 21.74
N THR A 220 5.88 15.15 21.15
CA THR A 220 5.00 14.00 21.33
C THR A 220 4.69 13.38 19.97
N VAL A 221 4.81 12.05 19.89
CA VAL A 221 4.54 11.28 18.67
C VAL A 221 3.50 10.21 18.98
N TYR A 222 2.50 10.09 18.12
CA TYR A 222 1.45 9.07 18.18
C TYR A 222 1.63 8.09 17.04
N THR A 223 1.73 6.80 17.34
CA THR A 223 1.84 5.75 16.32
C THR A 223 0.74 4.71 16.47
N PHE A 224 0.15 4.31 15.34
CA PHE A 224 -0.88 3.26 15.30
C PHE A 224 -1.09 2.74 13.88
N ASP A 225 -1.53 1.49 13.80
CA ASP A 225 -2.00 0.90 12.55
C ASP A 225 -3.51 1.10 12.43
N TYR A 226 -3.96 1.37 11.21
CA TYR A 226 -5.36 1.38 10.83
C TYR A 226 -5.58 0.41 9.67
N THR A 227 -6.65 -0.38 9.75
CA THR A 227 -6.98 -1.39 8.76
C THR A 227 -8.39 -1.23 8.25
N GLU A 228 -8.58 -1.43 6.95
CA GLU A 228 -9.90 -1.52 6.32
C GLU A 228 -10.10 -2.90 5.71
N THR A 229 -11.30 -3.46 5.89
CA THR A 229 -11.69 -4.65 5.15
C THR A 229 -11.78 -4.35 3.65
N LEU A 230 -11.65 -5.38 2.83
CA LEU A 230 -11.76 -5.25 1.38
C LEU A 230 -13.13 -4.72 0.91
N SER A 231 -14.21 -4.99 1.66
CA SER A 231 -15.54 -4.43 1.37
C SER A 231 -15.61 -2.92 1.61
N VAL A 232 -14.97 -2.43 2.68
CA VAL A 232 -14.83 -0.98 2.95
C VAL A 232 -13.99 -0.32 1.86
N LEU A 233 -12.86 -0.94 1.47
CA LEU A 233 -12.00 -0.41 0.41
C LEU A 233 -12.75 -0.18 -0.92
N ARG A 234 -13.67 -1.10 -1.27
CA ARG A 234 -14.51 -1.00 -2.48
C ARG A 234 -15.52 0.14 -2.44
N THR A 235 -16.01 0.51 -1.25
CA THR A 235 -17.24 1.31 -1.13
C THR A 235 -17.03 2.68 -0.51
N ASN A 236 -16.24 2.79 0.56
CA ASN A 236 -16.12 4.02 1.34
C ASN A 236 -14.82 4.06 2.17
N SER A 237 -13.70 3.73 1.53
CA SER A 237 -12.37 3.83 2.15
C SER A 237 -12.11 5.23 2.71
N LYS A 238 -11.54 5.29 3.91
CA LYS A 238 -11.11 6.51 4.59
C LYS A 238 -9.60 6.74 4.50
N MET A 239 -8.84 5.81 3.93
CA MET A 239 -7.37 5.90 3.84
C MET A 239 -6.89 7.23 3.25
N ALA A 240 -7.44 7.66 2.11
CA ALA A 240 -7.06 8.93 1.47
C ALA A 240 -7.43 10.15 2.32
N LEU A 241 -8.57 10.10 3.02
CA LEU A 241 -9.00 11.17 3.92
C LEU A 241 -8.04 11.29 5.11
N TYR A 242 -7.73 10.17 5.76
CA TYR A 242 -6.84 10.16 6.92
C TYR A 242 -5.43 10.56 6.55
N LYS A 243 -4.92 10.12 5.40
CA LYS A 243 -3.67 10.62 4.84
C LYS A 243 -3.67 12.14 4.70
N SER A 244 -4.67 12.69 4.02
CA SER A 244 -4.79 14.14 3.81
C SER A 244 -4.87 14.93 5.11
N ILE A 245 -5.52 14.38 6.14
CA ILE A 245 -5.59 14.99 7.48
C ILE A 245 -4.21 14.95 8.14
N VAL A 246 -3.59 13.77 8.19
CA VAL A 246 -2.29 13.56 8.85
C VAL A 246 -1.21 14.44 8.24
N GLU A 247 -1.02 14.35 6.93
CA GLU A 247 0.06 15.06 6.22
C GLU A 247 -0.25 16.54 6.03
N GLY A 248 -1.53 16.91 5.96
CA GLY A 248 -1.96 18.29 5.75
C GLY A 248 -2.02 19.14 7.01
N GLN A 249 -2.35 18.54 8.17
CA GLN A 249 -2.56 19.27 9.42
C GLN A 249 -1.39 19.14 10.41
N PHE A 250 -0.66 18.02 10.40
CA PHE A 250 0.37 17.76 11.40
C PHE A 250 1.77 17.70 10.76
N SER A 251 2.60 18.70 11.06
CA SER A 251 3.98 18.76 10.56
C SER A 251 4.79 17.56 11.03
N HIS A 252 5.70 17.04 10.19
CA HIS A 252 6.56 15.90 10.51
C HIS A 252 5.77 14.63 10.90
N SER A 253 4.63 14.43 10.24
CA SER A 253 3.80 13.24 10.36
C SER A 253 3.81 12.47 9.04
N SER A 254 3.56 11.17 9.11
CA SER A 254 3.54 10.28 7.96
C SER A 254 2.35 9.33 7.98
N PHE A 255 1.91 8.97 6.78
CA PHE A 255 0.91 7.95 6.52
C PHE A 255 1.49 6.95 5.51
N ASN A 256 1.83 5.75 5.99
CA ASN A 256 2.45 4.72 5.17
C ASN A 256 1.42 3.63 4.85
N LEU A 257 1.04 3.50 3.58
CA LEU A 257 0.12 2.48 3.11
C LEU A 257 0.91 1.23 2.68
N PHE A 258 0.67 0.10 3.31
CA PHE A 258 1.46 -1.11 3.05
C PHE A 258 0.85 -2.02 1.96
N GLY A 259 -0.45 -1.93 1.70
CA GLY A 259 -1.15 -2.82 0.75
C GLY A 259 -2.08 -3.84 1.43
N ILE A 260 -2.42 -4.91 0.72
CA ILE A 260 -3.39 -5.93 1.15
C ILE A 260 -2.68 -7.07 1.88
N TYR A 261 -3.06 -7.33 3.13
CA TYR A 261 -2.46 -8.35 3.99
C TYR A 261 -3.51 -9.28 4.59
N ASN A 262 -3.04 -10.42 5.09
CA ASN A 262 -3.79 -11.24 6.03
C ASN A 262 -4.15 -10.42 7.29
N ALA A 263 -5.43 -10.42 7.66
CA ALA A 263 -5.97 -9.74 8.84
C ALA A 263 -5.36 -10.23 10.16
N ASP A 264 -4.99 -11.52 10.22
CA ASP A 264 -4.38 -12.14 11.40
C ASP A 264 -2.87 -11.88 11.49
N TYR A 265 -2.26 -11.25 10.48
CA TYR A 265 -0.84 -10.95 10.48
C TYR A 265 -0.53 -9.82 11.48
N LYS A 266 -0.15 -10.18 12.71
CA LYS A 266 0.12 -9.23 13.80
C LYS A 266 1.58 -8.76 13.88
N ASP A 267 2.49 -9.36 13.12
CA ASP A 267 3.93 -9.15 13.29
C ASP A 267 4.59 -8.53 12.07
N GLY A 268 4.69 -7.20 12.09
CA GLY A 268 5.78 -6.47 11.46
C GLY A 268 6.40 -5.60 12.54
N VAL A 269 7.16 -6.22 13.45
CA VAL A 269 8.08 -5.46 14.31
C VAL A 269 9.08 -4.81 13.36
N TRP A 270 8.95 -3.50 13.15
CA TRP A 270 10.00 -2.69 12.54
C TRP A 270 11.03 -2.33 13.61
#